data_AF-A0A6A3KYL5-F1
#
_entry.id   AF-A0A6A3KYL5-F1
#
_cell.length_a   1.000
_cell.length_b   1.000
_cell.length_c   1.000
_cell.angle_alpha   90.00
_cell.angle_beta   90.00
_cell.angle_gamma   90.00
#
_symmetry.space_group_name_H-M   'P 1'
#
loop_
_entity.id
_entity.type
_entity.pdbx_description
1 polymer ?
#
loop_
_entity_poly.entity_id
_entity_poly.type
_entity_poly.pdbx_seq_one_letter_code
_entity_poly.pdbx_strand_id
1 'polypeptide(L)'
;MQFTWSTALTSAALAFNSADAHGYISNPAAQFVDPTTSTYYAKIITADVNSAFGGLKWDDSPEANTATFTSSFANAGYSSLRNMLDQQVTDCANTRTDVSVVDVSGLTVMSWQNDQEQKGFIDSHHGPCEVWIDDTMVDHQDDCVATYGSGYPAKVNADFSKCSGDCTLRFYWLALHQPNWQIYKQCVPVTNNSGAQTMVQGTVTPAGSTTETANESDGGCQNRALRTADDAPTHLSNGVEIDWTDNRFLRAFNDFAASFQQSD
;
A
#
# COMPACT_ATOMS: atom_id res chain seq x y z
N MET A 1 52.84 -42.14 29.77
CA MET A 1 52.55 -40.73 29.43
C MET A 1 51.29 -40.71 28.58
N GLN A 2 50.15 -40.41 29.19
CA GLN A 2 48.87 -40.25 28.49
C GLN A 2 48.60 -38.75 28.37
N PHE A 3 48.51 -38.25 27.14
CA PHE A 3 48.09 -36.88 26.85
C PHE A 3 46.59 -36.88 26.61
N THR A 4 45.82 -36.38 27.58
CA THR A 4 44.41 -36.06 27.40
C THR A 4 44.29 -34.70 26.71
N TRP A 5 43.70 -34.68 25.51
CA TRP A 5 43.35 -33.47 24.81
C TRP A 5 41.93 -33.06 25.22
N SER A 6 41.80 -31.94 25.93
CA SER A 6 40.51 -31.32 26.20
C SER A 6 40.13 -30.43 25.02
N THR A 7 39.18 -30.87 24.18
CA THR A 7 38.53 -30.02 23.19
C THR A 7 37.53 -29.11 23.88
N ALA A 8 37.87 -27.83 24.01
CA ALA A 8 36.93 -26.80 24.44
C ALA A 8 35.98 -26.46 23.28
N LEU A 9 34.69 -26.73 23.44
CA LEU A 9 33.63 -26.24 22.57
C LEU A 9 33.37 -24.76 22.90
N THR A 10 33.90 -23.85 22.10
CA THR A 10 33.50 -22.43 22.12
C THR A 10 32.12 -22.29 21.48
N SER A 11 31.10 -22.11 22.30
CA SER A 11 29.77 -21.70 21.83
C SER A 11 29.84 -20.22 21.43
N ALA A 12 29.83 -19.94 20.13
CA ALA A 12 29.72 -18.58 19.63
C ALA A 12 28.28 -18.11 19.84
N ALA A 13 28.05 -17.23 20.82
CA ALA A 13 26.77 -16.55 20.97
C ALA A 13 26.60 -15.61 19.76
N LEU A 14 25.67 -15.95 18.87
CA LEU A 14 25.22 -15.04 17.82
C LEU A 14 24.50 -13.87 18.51
N ALA A 15 25.20 -12.75 18.66
CA ALA A 15 24.59 -11.49 19.06
C ALA A 15 23.77 -10.98 17.88
N PHE A 16 22.48 -11.32 17.84
CA PHE A 16 21.54 -10.67 16.93
C PHE A 16 21.40 -9.23 17.40
N ASN A 17 21.91 -8.28 16.60
CA ASN A 17 21.50 -6.89 16.76
C ASN A 17 19.98 -6.88 16.56
N SER A 18 19.22 -6.52 17.60
CA SER A 18 17.78 -6.34 17.51
C SER A 18 17.53 -5.16 16.57
N ALA A 19 17.49 -5.44 15.27
CA ALA A 19 16.98 -4.51 14.30
C ALA A 19 15.47 -4.42 14.53
N ASP A 20 15.00 -3.22 14.78
CA ASP A 20 13.61 -2.97 15.10
C ASP A 20 12.80 -2.91 13.81
N ALA A 21 12.00 -3.95 13.50
CA ALA A 21 11.19 -4.01 12.28
C ALA A 21 9.91 -3.18 12.33
N HIS A 22 9.93 -2.14 13.14
CA HIS A 22 8.94 -1.09 13.13
C HIS A 22 8.60 -0.66 11.70
N GLY A 23 7.33 -0.38 11.39
CA GLY A 23 6.92 0.08 10.07
C GLY A 23 5.47 0.53 10.01
N TYR A 24 5.12 1.23 8.93
CA TYR A 24 3.78 1.78 8.74
C TYR A 24 3.35 1.81 7.28
N ILE A 25 2.04 1.85 7.05
CA ILE A 25 1.46 2.06 5.72
C ILE A 25 1.62 3.54 5.34
N SER A 26 2.55 3.84 4.45
CA SER A 26 2.81 5.21 3.97
C SER A 26 1.95 5.60 2.77
N ASN A 27 1.45 4.62 2.01
CA ASN A 27 0.52 4.86 0.91
C ASN A 27 -0.43 3.67 0.70
N PRO A 28 -1.76 3.84 0.75
CA PRO A 28 -2.46 5.02 1.24
C PRO A 28 -2.07 5.30 2.71
N ALA A 29 -1.84 6.56 3.07
CA ALA A 29 -1.24 6.90 4.36
C ALA A 29 -2.17 6.55 5.53
N ALA A 30 -1.69 5.71 6.45
CA ALA A 30 -2.36 5.49 7.72
C ALA A 30 -2.29 6.72 8.62
N GLN A 31 -3.34 6.95 9.41
CA GLN A 31 -3.33 7.92 10.50
C GLN A 31 -3.37 7.20 11.84
N PHE A 32 -2.72 7.76 12.85
CA PHE A 32 -2.47 7.09 14.13
C PHE A 32 -3.14 7.79 15.29
N VAL A 33 -3.56 7.01 16.30
CA VAL A 33 -4.05 7.53 17.58
C VAL A 33 -2.88 8.16 18.34
N ASP A 34 -1.77 7.44 18.44
CA ASP A 34 -0.48 7.96 18.89
C ASP A 34 0.56 7.88 17.76
N PRO A 35 0.87 9.01 17.10
CA PRO A 35 1.86 9.06 16.03
C PRO A 35 3.29 8.66 16.47
N THR A 36 3.63 8.77 17.76
CA THR A 36 4.98 8.46 18.25
C THR A 36 5.27 6.97 18.26
N THR A 37 4.22 6.15 18.24
CA THR A 37 4.27 4.68 18.17
C THR A 37 3.68 4.17 16.86
N SER A 38 3.63 5.01 15.81
CA SER A 38 3.07 4.66 14.50
C SER A 38 3.72 3.46 13.84
N THR A 39 4.98 3.20 14.16
CA THR A 39 5.75 2.12 13.58
C THR A 39 5.75 0.85 14.43
N TYR A 40 5.16 0.89 15.63
CA TYR A 40 5.27 -0.19 16.62
C TYR A 40 4.39 -1.39 16.25
N TYR A 41 4.84 -2.59 16.63
CA TYR A 41 3.97 -3.77 16.58
C TYR A 41 2.77 -3.59 17.53
N ALA A 42 1.64 -4.17 17.17
CA ALA A 42 0.41 -4.09 17.95
C ALA A 42 0.44 -4.96 19.21
N LYS A 43 1.05 -6.15 19.13
CA LYS A 43 1.11 -7.11 20.25
C LYS A 43 2.19 -8.17 20.04
N ILE A 44 2.75 -8.68 21.14
CA ILE A 44 3.56 -9.91 21.15
C ILE A 44 2.68 -11.11 21.50
N ILE A 45 2.84 -12.20 20.76
CA ILE A 45 2.23 -13.51 21.04
C ILE A 45 3.28 -14.62 21.00
N THR A 46 2.92 -15.82 21.44
CA THR A 46 3.77 -17.03 21.33
C THR A 46 3.01 -18.13 20.62
N ALA A 47 3.68 -19.26 20.34
CA ALA A 47 3.06 -20.47 19.83
C ALA A 47 1.88 -21.00 20.70
N ASP A 48 1.78 -20.59 21.97
CA ASP A 48 0.73 -21.05 22.88
C ASP A 48 -0.68 -20.57 22.48
N VAL A 49 -0.79 -19.64 21.54
CA VAL A 49 -2.09 -19.19 20.99
C VAL A 49 -2.89 -20.31 20.33
N ASN A 50 -2.23 -21.39 19.88
CA ASN A 50 -2.91 -22.55 19.30
C ASN A 50 -2.08 -23.82 19.49
N SER A 51 -2.72 -24.92 19.89
CA SER A 51 -2.04 -26.19 20.13
C SER A 51 -1.34 -26.78 18.90
N ALA A 52 -1.73 -26.39 17.67
CA ALA A 52 -1.07 -26.83 16.44
C ALA A 52 0.39 -26.33 16.33
N PHE A 53 0.76 -25.27 17.06
CA PHE A 53 2.12 -24.74 17.11
C PHE A 53 2.95 -25.30 18.28
N GLY A 54 2.30 -26.05 19.18
CA GLY A 54 2.88 -26.54 20.43
C GLY A 54 3.98 -27.58 20.18
N GLY A 55 5.08 -27.46 20.90
CA GLY A 55 6.21 -28.40 20.82
C GLY A 55 7.07 -28.27 19.55
N LEU A 56 6.77 -27.31 18.67
CA LEU A 56 7.60 -26.98 17.52
C LEU A 56 8.77 -26.06 17.93
N LYS A 57 9.77 -25.99 17.06
CA LYS A 57 10.96 -25.16 17.26
C LYS A 57 10.71 -23.75 16.71
N TRP A 58 10.96 -22.73 17.52
CA TRP A 58 10.71 -21.31 17.20
C TRP A 58 11.91 -20.40 17.47
N ASP A 59 13.05 -20.98 17.80
CA ASP A 59 14.34 -20.33 18.04
C ASP A 59 15.35 -20.65 16.93
N ASP A 60 14.86 -20.88 15.70
CA ASP A 60 15.67 -21.06 14.49
C ASP A 60 15.77 -19.75 13.69
N SER A 61 16.28 -19.81 12.46
CA SER A 61 16.29 -18.64 11.57
C SER A 61 14.86 -18.11 11.30
N PRO A 62 14.69 -16.81 11.01
CA PRO A 62 13.38 -16.25 10.67
C PRO A 62 12.66 -17.00 9.54
N GLU A 63 13.39 -17.43 8.51
CA GLU A 63 12.87 -18.21 7.39
C GLU A 63 12.44 -19.61 7.82
N ALA A 64 13.24 -20.28 8.66
CA ALA A 64 12.92 -21.60 9.19
C ALA A 64 11.69 -21.56 10.12
N ASN A 65 11.57 -20.54 10.95
CA ASN A 65 10.39 -20.30 11.78
C ASN A 65 9.16 -20.02 10.89
N THR A 66 9.33 -19.24 9.82
CA THR A 66 8.25 -18.96 8.85
C THR A 66 7.78 -20.22 8.14
N ALA A 67 8.68 -21.06 7.65
CA ALA A 67 8.33 -22.36 7.06
C ALA A 67 7.63 -23.29 8.07
N THR A 68 8.06 -23.25 9.34
CA THR A 68 7.41 -24.00 10.43
C THR A 68 6.00 -23.49 10.68
N PHE A 69 5.78 -22.18 10.67
CA PHE A 69 4.45 -21.59 10.76
C PHE A 69 3.58 -22.00 9.58
N THR A 70 4.01 -21.78 8.34
CA THR A 70 3.25 -22.13 7.14
C THR A 70 2.81 -23.60 7.13
N SER A 71 3.72 -24.52 7.46
CA SER A 71 3.40 -25.95 7.48
C SER A 71 2.44 -26.35 8.62
N SER A 72 2.51 -25.69 9.78
CA SER A 72 1.64 -25.99 10.93
C SER A 72 0.29 -25.26 10.89
N PHE A 73 0.22 -24.10 10.23
CA PHE A 73 -0.98 -23.24 10.16
C PHE A 73 -2.17 -23.97 9.52
N ALA A 74 -1.93 -24.84 8.54
CA ALA A 74 -2.97 -25.68 7.93
C ALA A 74 -3.73 -26.55 8.95
N ASN A 75 -3.08 -26.92 10.06
CA ASN A 75 -3.66 -27.73 11.13
C ASN A 75 -4.22 -26.89 12.29
N ALA A 76 -4.02 -25.56 12.26
CA ALA A 76 -4.43 -24.66 13.33
C ALA A 76 -5.95 -24.38 13.33
N GLY A 77 -6.63 -24.66 12.21
CA GLY A 77 -8.08 -24.51 12.08
C GLY A 77 -8.56 -23.07 11.84
N TYR A 78 -7.64 -22.12 11.59
CA TYR A 78 -7.99 -20.76 11.19
C TYR A 78 -8.26 -20.69 9.68
N SER A 79 -9.23 -19.88 9.28
CA SER A 79 -9.55 -19.67 7.86
C SER A 79 -8.56 -18.74 7.14
N SER A 80 -7.84 -17.91 7.90
CA SER A 80 -6.88 -16.92 7.41
C SER A 80 -6.01 -16.38 8.55
N LEU A 81 -4.90 -15.71 8.22
CA LEU A 81 -4.08 -15.01 9.20
C LEU A 81 -4.91 -13.94 9.93
N ARG A 82 -5.74 -13.17 9.22
CA ARG A 82 -6.71 -12.25 9.83
C ARG A 82 -7.56 -12.94 10.89
N ASN A 83 -8.13 -14.11 10.60
CA ASN A 83 -8.97 -14.84 11.54
C ASN A 83 -8.22 -15.23 12.84
N MET A 84 -6.93 -15.55 12.74
CA MET A 84 -6.07 -15.80 13.89
C MET A 84 -5.74 -14.50 14.66
N LEU A 85 -5.30 -13.46 13.95
CA LEU A 85 -4.75 -12.24 14.57
C LEU A 85 -5.83 -11.31 15.15
N ASP A 86 -7.05 -11.31 14.58
CA ASP A 86 -8.19 -10.56 15.12
C ASP A 86 -8.63 -11.07 16.51
N GLN A 87 -8.32 -12.32 16.86
CA GLN A 87 -8.54 -12.85 18.22
C GLN A 87 -7.53 -12.30 19.23
N GLN A 88 -6.43 -11.72 18.76
CA GLN A 88 -5.33 -11.22 19.59
C GLN A 88 -5.31 -9.70 19.69
N VAL A 89 -5.67 -9.01 18.60
CA VAL A 89 -5.66 -7.56 18.45
C VAL A 89 -6.99 -7.11 17.86
N THR A 90 -7.82 -6.48 18.67
CA THR A 90 -9.11 -5.94 18.24
C THR A 90 -8.93 -4.69 17.37
N ASP A 91 -10.01 -4.33 16.65
CA ASP A 91 -10.12 -3.09 15.89
C ASP A 91 -8.95 -2.86 14.91
N CYS A 92 -8.37 -1.66 14.93
CA CYS A 92 -7.32 -1.22 14.02
C CYS A 92 -6.01 -0.90 14.76
N ALA A 93 -5.81 -1.50 15.94
CA ALA A 93 -4.66 -1.25 16.81
C ALA A 93 -4.43 0.25 17.04
N ASN A 94 -3.26 0.78 16.68
CA ASN A 94 -2.92 2.20 16.82
C ASN A 94 -3.41 3.08 15.65
N THR A 95 -4.07 2.52 14.63
CA THR A 95 -4.56 3.30 13.47
C THR A 95 -5.99 3.78 13.65
N ARG A 96 -6.28 4.96 13.08
CA ARG A 96 -7.59 5.60 13.08
C ARG A 96 -8.38 5.26 11.83
N THR A 97 -9.67 5.02 12.00
CA THR A 97 -10.65 4.88 10.92
C THR A 97 -11.68 6.01 10.91
N ASP A 98 -11.68 6.87 11.94
CA ASP A 98 -12.54 8.04 12.10
C ASP A 98 -11.89 9.31 11.50
N VAL A 99 -11.23 9.15 10.36
CA VAL A 99 -10.51 10.19 9.62
C VAL A 99 -10.96 10.22 8.17
N SER A 100 -10.57 11.26 7.43
CA SER A 100 -10.89 11.35 6.00
C SER A 100 -10.42 10.12 5.23
N VAL A 101 -11.30 9.60 4.36
CA VAL A 101 -10.96 8.50 3.45
C VAL A 101 -9.86 8.92 2.47
N VAL A 102 -8.95 8.00 2.16
CA VAL A 102 -7.91 8.20 1.16
C VAL A 102 -8.38 7.63 -0.18
N ASP A 103 -8.35 8.45 -1.23
CA ASP A 103 -8.66 7.98 -2.58
C ASP A 103 -7.53 7.09 -3.10
N VAL A 104 -7.86 5.83 -3.41
CA VAL A 104 -6.93 4.80 -3.91
C VAL A 104 -7.12 4.53 -5.39
N SER A 105 -7.88 5.36 -6.10
CA SER A 105 -8.10 5.22 -7.55
C SER A 105 -6.78 5.16 -8.31
N GLY A 106 -6.60 4.08 -9.08
CA GLY A 106 -5.39 3.85 -9.87
C GLY A 106 -4.19 3.26 -9.10
N LEU A 107 -4.32 3.04 -7.78
CA LEU A 107 -3.33 2.27 -7.03
C LEU A 107 -3.55 0.77 -7.23
N THR A 108 -2.46 0.02 -7.22
CA THR A 108 -2.46 -1.46 -7.25
C THR A 108 -1.60 -2.08 -6.15
N VAL A 109 -0.94 -1.23 -5.36
CA VAL A 109 -0.04 -1.62 -4.26
C VAL A 109 -0.23 -0.66 -3.10
N MET A 110 -0.10 -1.17 -1.88
CA MET A 110 0.19 -0.36 -0.70
C MET A 110 1.71 -0.27 -0.48
N SER A 111 2.15 0.80 0.17
CA SER A 111 3.54 1.03 0.54
C SER A 111 3.70 0.85 2.04
N TRP A 112 4.58 -0.07 2.44
CA TRP A 112 4.99 -0.30 3.83
C TRP A 112 6.43 0.17 4.03
N GLN A 113 6.70 0.97 5.06
CA GLN A 113 8.04 1.48 5.31
C GLN A 113 8.35 1.83 6.76
N ASN A 114 9.65 1.98 7.02
CA ASN A 114 10.25 2.57 8.20
C ASN A 114 11.24 3.65 7.75
N ASP A 115 10.97 4.90 8.15
CA ASP A 115 11.79 6.03 7.73
C ASP A 115 13.13 6.08 8.45
N GLN A 116 13.18 5.61 9.70
CA GLN A 116 14.41 5.57 10.49
C GLN A 116 15.41 4.57 9.92
N GLU A 117 14.94 3.40 9.53
CA GLU A 117 15.76 2.32 8.97
C GLU A 117 15.94 2.45 7.45
N GLN A 118 15.21 3.35 6.79
CA GLN A 118 15.16 3.50 5.33
C GLN A 118 14.88 2.16 4.63
N LYS A 119 13.92 1.39 5.16
CA LYS A 119 13.56 0.05 4.70
C LYS A 119 12.05 -0.17 4.69
N GLY A 120 11.61 -1.11 3.87
CA GLY A 120 10.28 -1.69 3.92
C GLY A 120 10.22 -2.75 5.01
N PHE A 121 10.10 -4.01 4.61
CA PHE A 121 10.36 -5.11 5.53
C PHE A 121 11.86 -5.22 5.85
N ILE A 122 12.21 -5.84 6.97
CA ILE A 122 13.61 -6.13 7.29
C ILE A 122 13.86 -7.64 7.27
N ASP A 123 15.05 -8.02 6.82
CA ASP A 123 15.49 -9.40 6.61
C ASP A 123 15.43 -10.25 7.88
N SER A 124 15.45 -9.64 9.07
CA SER A 124 15.31 -10.42 10.30
C SER A 124 13.87 -10.81 10.61
N HIS A 125 12.83 -10.27 9.94
CA HIS A 125 11.42 -10.38 10.37
C HIS A 125 10.52 -11.17 9.40
N HIS A 126 11.02 -12.29 8.88
CA HIS A 126 10.21 -13.16 8.01
C HIS A 126 8.90 -13.59 8.68
N GLY A 127 7.90 -13.81 7.84
CA GLY A 127 6.60 -14.33 8.25
C GLY A 127 5.45 -13.89 7.34
N PRO A 128 4.26 -14.46 7.55
CA PRO A 128 3.14 -14.29 6.64
C PRO A 128 2.51 -12.91 6.77
N CYS A 129 1.91 -12.44 5.67
CA CYS A 129 1.08 -11.24 5.68
C CYS A 129 -0.16 -11.40 4.81
N GLU A 130 -1.18 -10.60 5.11
CA GLU A 130 -2.41 -10.50 4.33
C GLU A 130 -2.83 -9.04 4.19
N VAL A 131 -3.40 -8.72 3.04
CA VAL A 131 -4.08 -7.44 2.78
C VAL A 131 -5.55 -7.72 2.56
N TRP A 132 -6.40 -6.93 3.23
CA TRP A 132 -7.85 -7.03 3.16
C TRP A 132 -8.46 -5.68 2.82
N ILE A 133 -9.51 -5.70 2.01
CA ILE A 133 -10.42 -4.58 1.82
C ILE A 133 -11.78 -5.04 2.34
N ASP A 134 -12.22 -4.43 3.44
CA ASP A 134 -13.35 -4.89 4.23
C ASP A 134 -13.24 -6.38 4.54
N ASP A 135 -14.13 -7.21 4.00
CA ASP A 135 -14.16 -8.65 4.19
C ASP A 135 -13.58 -9.45 3.02
N THR A 136 -12.95 -8.78 2.06
CA THR A 136 -12.30 -9.40 0.91
C THR A 136 -10.79 -9.42 1.09
N MET A 137 -10.18 -10.60 1.13
CA MET A 137 -8.73 -10.74 1.05
C MET A 137 -8.28 -10.42 -0.37
N VAL A 138 -7.34 -9.49 -0.51
CA VAL A 138 -6.83 -9.02 -1.80
C VAL A 138 -5.36 -9.36 -2.04
N ASP A 139 -4.65 -9.78 -0.99
CA ASP A 139 -3.31 -10.35 -1.09
C ASP A 139 -3.01 -11.24 0.12
N HIS A 140 -2.21 -12.28 -0.09
CA HIS A 140 -1.73 -13.19 0.93
C HIS A 140 -0.37 -13.75 0.50
N GLN A 141 0.60 -13.75 1.41
CA GLN A 141 1.89 -14.41 1.23
C GLN A 141 2.29 -15.15 2.50
N ASP A 142 2.91 -16.32 2.32
CA ASP A 142 3.50 -17.10 3.41
C ASP A 142 4.73 -16.41 4.03
N ASP A 143 5.44 -15.61 3.24
CA ASP A 143 6.61 -14.85 3.68
C ASP A 143 6.73 -13.51 2.92
N CYS A 144 6.39 -12.42 3.59
CA CYS A 144 6.35 -11.10 2.96
C CYS A 144 7.71 -10.45 2.80
N VAL A 145 8.69 -10.83 3.63
CA VAL A 145 10.08 -10.40 3.45
C VAL A 145 10.63 -11.04 2.17
N ALA A 146 10.39 -12.35 1.98
CA ALA A 146 10.84 -13.06 0.79
C ALA A 146 10.13 -12.57 -0.49
N THR A 147 8.83 -12.28 -0.42
CA THR A 147 8.04 -11.85 -1.58
C THR A 147 8.31 -10.40 -1.98
N TYR A 148 8.30 -9.46 -1.03
CA TYR A 148 8.33 -8.01 -1.32
C TYR A 148 9.69 -7.37 -1.06
N GLY A 149 10.59 -8.07 -0.36
CA GLY A 149 11.93 -7.59 -0.04
C GLY A 149 11.95 -6.41 0.93
N SER A 150 13.14 -5.83 1.07
CA SER A 150 13.44 -4.77 2.04
C SER A 150 13.55 -3.37 1.44
N GLY A 151 13.12 -3.19 0.19
CA GLY A 151 13.13 -1.89 -0.50
C GLY A 151 12.35 -0.83 0.27
N TYR A 152 12.66 0.45 0.04
CA TYR A 152 12.01 1.57 0.75
C TYR A 152 11.21 2.44 -0.23
N PRO A 153 9.86 2.41 -0.16
CA PRO A 153 9.03 1.47 0.61
C PRO A 153 8.99 0.06 -0.01
N ALA A 154 8.58 -0.93 0.79
CA ALA A 154 8.14 -2.22 0.26
C ALA A 154 6.78 -2.03 -0.43
N LYS A 155 6.63 -2.59 -1.63
CA LYS A 155 5.41 -2.49 -2.45
C LYS A 155 4.61 -3.77 -2.31
N VAL A 156 3.63 -3.77 -1.42
CA VAL A 156 2.76 -4.91 -1.14
C VAL A 156 1.54 -4.83 -2.05
N ASN A 157 1.14 -5.94 -2.68
CA ASN A 157 0.01 -5.93 -3.61
C ASN A 157 -1.30 -5.60 -2.88
N ALA A 158 -2.17 -4.83 -3.53
CA ALA A 158 -3.50 -4.54 -3.02
C ALA A 158 -4.46 -4.28 -4.18
N ASP A 159 -5.40 -5.19 -4.42
CA ASP A 159 -6.45 -5.01 -5.43
C ASP A 159 -7.53 -4.03 -4.94
N PHE A 160 -7.25 -2.74 -5.03
CA PHE A 160 -8.18 -1.68 -4.64
C PHE A 160 -9.47 -1.66 -5.46
N SER A 161 -9.56 -2.38 -6.58
CA SER A 161 -10.83 -2.54 -7.31
C SER A 161 -11.90 -3.27 -6.49
N LYS A 162 -11.53 -3.96 -5.41
CA LYS A 162 -12.48 -4.58 -4.48
C LYS A 162 -13.14 -3.60 -3.52
N CYS A 163 -12.68 -2.36 -3.46
CA CYS A 163 -13.36 -1.33 -2.67
C CYS A 163 -14.54 -0.74 -3.45
N SER A 164 -15.73 -0.73 -2.85
CA SER A 164 -16.93 -0.10 -3.40
C SER A 164 -17.48 0.93 -2.41
N GLY A 165 -17.38 2.21 -2.76
CA GLY A 165 -17.69 3.30 -1.83
C GLY A 165 -16.56 3.51 -0.83
N ASP A 166 -16.90 3.72 0.43
CA ASP A 166 -15.93 3.84 1.52
C ASP A 166 -15.66 2.47 2.14
N CYS A 167 -14.40 2.07 2.19
CA CYS A 167 -13.94 0.79 2.68
C CYS A 167 -12.84 0.98 3.72
N THR A 168 -12.45 -0.11 4.37
CA THR A 168 -11.25 -0.15 5.20
C THR A 168 -10.23 -1.12 4.60
N LEU A 169 -9.08 -0.58 4.18
CA LEU A 169 -7.86 -1.36 3.95
C LEU A 169 -7.35 -1.86 5.30
N ARG A 170 -7.00 -3.13 5.43
CA ARG A 170 -6.36 -3.72 6.61
C ARG A 170 -5.15 -4.53 6.17
N PHE A 171 -4.01 -4.23 6.76
CA PHE A 171 -2.78 -5.00 6.59
C PHE A 171 -2.46 -5.77 7.87
N TYR A 172 -2.12 -7.04 7.72
CA TYR A 172 -1.68 -7.94 8.78
C TYR A 172 -0.31 -8.48 8.42
N TRP A 173 0.66 -8.44 9.32
CA TRP A 173 1.94 -9.13 9.16
C TRP A 173 2.35 -9.74 10.51
N LEU A 174 2.77 -11.00 10.50
CA LEU A 174 3.24 -11.70 11.69
C LEU A 174 4.74 -11.99 11.53
N ALA A 175 5.59 -11.31 12.31
CA ALA A 175 7.02 -11.56 12.27
C ALA A 175 7.41 -12.69 13.23
N LEU A 176 8.12 -13.70 12.70
CA LEU A 176 8.43 -14.98 13.36
C LEU A 176 9.93 -15.12 13.68
N HIS A 177 10.62 -14.01 13.91
CA HIS A 177 12.08 -13.94 14.06
C HIS A 177 12.63 -14.53 15.36
N GLN A 178 11.77 -14.78 16.34
CA GLN A 178 12.08 -15.38 17.64
C GLN A 178 10.81 -16.00 18.24
N PRO A 179 10.86 -16.75 19.37
CA PRO A 179 9.67 -17.37 19.97
C PRO A 179 8.56 -16.39 20.39
N ASN A 180 8.92 -15.13 20.62
CA ASN A 180 8.00 -14.03 20.82
C ASN A 180 7.66 -13.39 19.46
N TRP A 181 6.56 -13.81 18.85
CA TRP A 181 6.12 -13.30 17.55
C TRP A 181 5.51 -11.92 17.69
N GLN A 182 5.72 -11.06 16.70
CA GLN A 182 5.20 -9.70 16.69
C GLN A 182 4.09 -9.55 15.66
N ILE A 183 2.94 -9.04 16.10
CA ILE A 183 1.79 -8.74 15.25
C ILE A 183 1.88 -7.29 14.78
N TYR A 184 1.95 -7.08 13.48
CA TYR A 184 1.74 -5.80 12.85
C TYR A 184 0.33 -5.77 12.25
N LYS A 185 -0.44 -4.77 12.64
CA LYS A 185 -1.81 -4.57 12.17
C LYS A 185 -2.06 -3.09 11.98
N GLN A 186 -2.44 -2.68 10.77
CA GLN A 186 -2.75 -1.29 10.46
C GLN A 186 -3.94 -1.21 9.51
N CYS A 187 -4.76 -0.18 9.69
CA CYS A 187 -5.92 0.11 8.86
C CYS A 187 -5.82 1.48 8.21
N VAL A 188 -6.46 1.62 7.05
CA VAL A 188 -6.64 2.91 6.38
C VAL A 188 -8.07 2.98 5.84
N PRO A 189 -8.86 4.01 6.20
CA PRO A 189 -10.12 4.26 5.52
C PRO A 189 -9.82 4.73 4.08
N VAL A 190 -10.39 4.04 3.09
CA VAL A 190 -10.09 4.26 1.67
C VAL A 190 -11.37 4.34 0.85
N THR A 191 -11.30 5.00 -0.30
CA THR A 191 -12.39 5.00 -1.29
C THR A 191 -11.81 4.75 -2.68
N ASN A 192 -12.54 4.03 -3.53
CA ASN A 192 -12.14 3.83 -4.91
C ASN A 192 -13.18 4.39 -5.88
N ASN A 193 -12.83 5.53 -6.48
CA ASN A 193 -13.66 6.26 -7.42
C ASN A 193 -13.43 5.86 -8.87
N SER A 194 -12.68 4.78 -9.16
CA SER A 194 -12.41 4.33 -10.53
C SER A 194 -13.68 3.93 -11.31
N GLY A 195 -14.83 3.77 -10.64
CA GLY A 195 -16.16 3.60 -11.24
C GLY A 195 -17.09 4.82 -11.12
N ALA A 196 -16.70 5.86 -10.39
CA ALA A 196 -17.48 7.09 -10.19
C ALA A 196 -17.18 8.14 -11.27
N GLN A 197 -17.11 7.72 -12.54
CA GLN A 197 -17.45 8.63 -13.63
C GLN A 197 -18.98 8.71 -13.69
N THR A 198 -19.59 9.40 -12.72
CA THR A 198 -20.91 9.98 -12.98
C THR A 198 -20.73 10.91 -14.16
N MET A 199 -21.28 10.52 -15.31
CA MET A 199 -21.55 11.44 -16.41
C MET A 199 -22.28 12.63 -15.79
N VAL A 200 -21.58 13.74 -15.57
CA VAL A 200 -22.25 15.01 -15.36
C VAL A 200 -22.87 15.30 -16.71
N GLN A 201 -24.11 14.84 -16.90
CA GLN A 201 -24.96 15.30 -17.98
C GLN A 201 -25.25 16.76 -17.67
N GLY A 202 -24.30 17.62 -18.03
CA GLY A 202 -24.42 19.06 -17.93
C GLY A 202 -25.57 19.46 -18.84
N THR A 203 -26.73 19.74 -18.25
CA THR A 203 -27.77 20.49 -18.94
C THR A 203 -27.24 21.92 -19.05
N VAL A 204 -26.57 22.22 -20.18
CA VAL A 204 -26.26 23.60 -20.55
C VAL A 204 -27.56 24.30 -20.93
N THR A 205 -28.11 25.04 -19.98
CA THR A 205 -29.17 26.01 -20.23
C THR A 205 -28.58 27.13 -21.11
N PRO A 206 -29.12 27.43 -22.30
CA PRO A 206 -28.62 28.53 -23.11
C PRO A 206 -28.77 29.85 -22.36
N ALA A 207 -27.70 30.64 -22.25
CA ALA A 207 -27.79 32.01 -21.77
C ALA A 207 -28.63 32.82 -22.76
N GLY A 208 -29.75 33.36 -22.27
CA GLY A 208 -30.62 34.25 -23.04
C GLY A 208 -29.86 35.49 -23.52
N SER A 209 -30.21 35.92 -24.73
CA SER A 209 -29.67 37.12 -25.35
C SER A 209 -30.10 38.36 -24.56
N THR A 210 -29.15 39.00 -23.87
CA THR A 210 -29.29 40.38 -23.41
C THR A 210 -28.11 41.17 -23.93
N THR A 211 -28.41 42.05 -24.89
CA THR A 211 -27.57 43.14 -25.37
C THR A 211 -27.27 44.10 -24.23
N GLU A 212 -26.03 44.18 -23.75
CA GLU A 212 -25.52 45.37 -23.06
C GLU A 212 -24.07 45.68 -23.43
N THR A 213 -23.88 46.98 -23.63
CA THR A 213 -22.74 47.69 -24.21
C THR A 213 -21.51 47.64 -23.30
N ALA A 214 -20.35 47.26 -23.83
CA ALA A 214 -19.09 47.33 -23.11
C ALA A 214 -18.63 48.79 -22.98
N ASN A 215 -18.37 49.24 -21.75
CA ASN A 215 -17.60 50.45 -21.46
C ASN A 215 -16.33 50.04 -20.71
N GLU A 216 -15.17 50.48 -21.21
CA GLU A 216 -13.85 50.20 -20.66
C GLU A 216 -13.66 50.86 -19.28
N SER A 217 -13.17 50.10 -18.29
CA SER A 217 -12.12 50.56 -17.35
C SER A 217 -11.63 49.41 -16.45
N ASP A 218 -10.36 49.06 -16.67
CA ASP A 218 -9.30 48.80 -15.68
C ASP A 218 -9.34 47.59 -14.73
N GLY A 219 -8.18 46.90 -14.60
CA GLY A 219 -7.88 46.09 -13.41
C GLY A 219 -7.42 44.63 -13.53
N GLY A 220 -6.58 44.26 -14.50
CA GLY A 220 -5.49 43.28 -14.29
C GLY A 220 -5.78 41.77 -14.26
N CYS A 221 -5.53 41.09 -15.39
CA CYS A 221 -5.06 39.69 -15.40
C CYS A 221 -3.72 39.63 -16.12
N GLN A 222 -2.68 39.12 -15.44
CA GLN A 222 -1.34 39.00 -16.00
C GLN A 222 -1.30 37.90 -17.05
N ASN A 223 -0.76 38.26 -18.22
CA ASN A 223 -0.47 37.37 -19.34
C ASN A 223 0.50 36.26 -18.91
N ARG A 224 0.03 35.01 -18.82
CA ARG A 224 0.91 33.85 -18.95
C ARG A 224 1.17 33.66 -20.45
N ALA A 225 2.40 33.89 -20.86
CA ALA A 225 2.85 33.76 -22.24
C ALA A 225 2.47 32.38 -22.84
N LEU A 226 1.99 32.42 -24.08
CA LEU A 226 1.85 31.26 -24.96
C LEU A 226 3.23 30.60 -25.11
N ARG A 227 3.35 29.33 -24.71
CA ARG A 227 4.56 28.53 -24.96
C ARG A 227 4.66 28.21 -26.44
N THR A 228 5.86 28.31 -26.99
CA THR A 228 6.20 27.85 -28.35
C THR A 228 6.17 26.32 -28.42
N ALA A 229 5.98 25.77 -29.63
CA ALA A 229 5.81 24.34 -29.89
C ALA A 229 6.99 23.45 -29.46
N ASP A 230 8.14 24.03 -29.12
CA ASP A 230 9.35 23.30 -28.69
C ASP A 230 9.27 22.78 -27.23
N ASP A 231 8.23 23.15 -26.48
CA ASP A 231 8.00 22.74 -25.08
C ASP A 231 6.95 21.61 -24.92
N ALA A 232 6.53 20.95 -26.01
CA ALA A 232 5.54 19.87 -25.95
C ALA A 232 6.14 18.56 -25.40
N PRO A 233 5.48 17.85 -24.47
CA PRO A 233 5.94 16.54 -24.00
C PRO A 233 6.04 15.54 -25.16
N THR A 234 7.18 14.86 -25.30
CA THR A 234 7.37 13.84 -26.36
C THR A 234 6.84 12.46 -26.02
N HIS A 235 6.39 12.26 -24.76
CA HIS A 235 5.85 10.99 -24.28
C HIS A 235 4.60 11.20 -23.42
N LEU A 236 3.63 10.30 -23.57
CA LEU A 236 2.51 10.16 -22.65
C LEU A 236 2.97 9.46 -21.36
N SER A 237 2.21 9.59 -20.28
CA SER A 237 2.48 8.97 -18.96
C SER A 237 2.64 7.44 -18.98
N ASN A 238 2.33 6.80 -20.11
CA ASN A 238 2.43 5.36 -20.33
C ASN A 238 3.62 4.97 -21.23
N GLY A 239 4.55 5.90 -21.54
CA GLY A 239 5.79 5.62 -22.29
C GLY A 239 5.64 5.50 -23.81
N VAL A 240 4.45 5.77 -24.36
CA VAL A 240 4.22 5.79 -25.82
C VAL A 240 4.81 7.08 -26.41
N GLU A 241 5.66 6.93 -27.43
CA GLU A 241 6.24 8.04 -28.21
C GLU A 241 5.17 8.69 -29.09
N ILE A 242 5.07 10.02 -29.05
CA ILE A 242 4.11 10.78 -29.83
C ILE A 242 4.69 11.02 -31.24
N ASP A 243 4.11 10.39 -32.26
CA ASP A 243 4.44 10.67 -33.65
C ASP A 243 3.74 11.96 -34.11
N TRP A 244 4.48 13.07 -34.09
CA TRP A 244 4.00 14.38 -34.52
C TRP A 244 3.74 14.50 -36.03
N THR A 245 4.07 13.47 -36.83
CA THR A 245 3.69 13.40 -38.25
C THR A 245 2.30 12.78 -38.46
N ASP A 246 1.70 12.23 -37.41
CA ASP A 246 0.37 11.64 -37.44
C ASP A 246 -0.74 12.71 -37.45
N ASN A 247 -1.13 13.09 -38.66
CA ASN A 247 -2.21 14.07 -38.91
C ASN A 247 -3.62 13.57 -38.55
N ARG A 248 -3.78 12.42 -37.87
CA ARG A 248 -5.10 11.96 -37.38
C ARG A 248 -5.69 12.93 -36.36
N PHE A 249 -4.87 13.53 -35.51
CA PHE A 249 -5.32 14.49 -34.50
C PHE A 249 -5.80 15.81 -35.13
N LEU A 250 -5.02 16.33 -36.09
CA LEU A 250 -5.39 17.51 -36.88
C LEU A 250 -6.66 17.29 -37.71
N ARG A 251 -6.84 16.08 -38.26
CA ARG A 251 -8.10 15.69 -38.92
C ARG A 251 -9.29 15.69 -37.96
N ALA A 252 -9.16 15.04 -36.81
CA ALA A 252 -10.24 15.01 -35.81
C ALA A 252 -10.61 16.42 -35.32
N PHE A 253 -9.63 17.31 -35.14
CA PHE A 253 -9.87 18.70 -34.77
C PHE A 253 -10.57 19.49 -35.89
N ASN A 254 -10.15 19.32 -37.14
CA ASN A 254 -10.78 19.99 -38.29
C ASN A 254 -12.19 19.46 -38.56
N ASP A 255 -12.43 18.16 -38.38
CA ASP A 255 -13.75 17.55 -38.51
C ASP A 255 -14.70 18.05 -37.42
N PHE A 256 -14.18 18.20 -36.19
CA PHE A 256 -14.90 18.83 -35.09
C PHE A 256 -15.20 20.32 -35.38
N ALA A 257 -14.24 21.09 -35.87
CA ALA A 257 -14.43 22.49 -36.21
C ALA A 257 -15.43 22.68 -37.37
N ALA A 258 -15.42 21.81 -38.37
CA ALA A 258 -16.35 21.82 -39.49
C ALA A 258 -17.79 21.49 -39.07
N SER A 259 -17.99 20.74 -37.98
CA SER A 259 -19.32 20.43 -37.45
C SER A 259 -20.10 21.67 -36.95
N PHE A 260 -19.40 22.78 -36.70
CA PHE A 260 -20.01 24.07 -36.31
C PHE A 260 -20.34 24.99 -37.49
N GLN A 261 -19.97 24.62 -38.72
CA GLN A 261 -20.20 25.42 -39.93
C GLN A 261 -21.40 24.94 -40.76
N GLN A 262 -22.05 23.83 -40.40
CA GLN A 262 -23.21 23.28 -41.13
C GLN A 262 -24.58 23.67 -40.57
N SER A 263 -24.63 24.60 -39.61
CA SER A 263 -25.88 25.14 -39.08
C SER A 263 -26.12 26.56 -39.57
N ASP A 264 -26.55 26.69 -40.84
CA ASP A 264 -27.34 27.79 -41.38
C ASP A 264 -28.69 27.24 -41.86
#